data_AF-A0A101H8H0-F1
#
_entry.id   AF-A0A101H8H0-F1
#
_cell.length_a   1.000
_cell.length_b   1.000
_cell.length_c   1.000
_cell.angle_alpha   90.00
_cell.angle_beta   90.00
_cell.angle_gamma   90.00
#
_symmetry.space_group_name_H-M   'P 1'
#
loop_
_entity.id
_entity.type
_entity.pdbx_description
1 polymer ?
#
loop_
_entity_poly.entity_id
_entity_poly.type
_entity_poly.pdbx_seq_one_letter_code
_entity_poly.pdbx_strand_id
1 'polypeptide(L)'
;MSENCNQNCSSCGDDCAERKEPMDFSEKLNELSSVKKVIGVVSGKGGVGKSLVTSMLAVTMNRRGYHTAILDADITGPSIPKAFGIKGKATGSELGLFPIKSKTGIDVMSTNLLLEKDTDPVVWRGPIIAGMVKQFWTDVIWNEVDFMFIDMPPGTGDVPLTVFQSIPVDGIIIVTSPQELVSMIVSKAAKMAEMMNIPIIGLVENMSYFKCPDNDKDYKIFGDSHIEEIAEKHKLKVLAKLPIDPKISAACDKGMIELYDGTWLDPVAKILEKMEEKEMIKIAVASENEMVTEHFGHCVNFNIFETQNDQIVKSESIANPGHKPGFLPNFLNDMGVNVVVSGGMGGGAIDIFNEKGIEVIVGASGNAKAAVEAYLAGALKSTGSICHEHQHHDECGN
;
A
#
# COMPACT_ATOMS: atom_id res chain seq x y z
N MET A 1 -18.05 30.68 -41.60
CA MET A 1 -17.66 32.07 -41.34
C MET A 1 -17.40 32.18 -39.86
N SER A 2 -16.20 32.64 -39.53
CA SER A 2 -15.70 32.88 -38.17
C SER A 2 -16.51 33.94 -37.45
N GLU A 3 -16.96 33.64 -36.23
CA GLU A 3 -17.23 34.67 -35.23
C GLU A 3 -16.33 34.43 -34.02
N ASN A 4 -15.58 35.48 -33.72
CA ASN A 4 -14.48 35.54 -32.76
C ASN A 4 -14.99 35.35 -31.33
N CYS A 5 -14.49 34.33 -30.65
CA CYS A 5 -14.50 34.30 -29.19
C CYS A 5 -13.39 35.23 -28.70
N ASN A 6 -13.76 36.48 -28.38
CA ASN A 6 -12.83 37.42 -27.75
C ASN A 6 -12.62 37.04 -26.29
N GLN A 7 -11.37 36.70 -25.98
CA GLN A 7 -10.86 36.40 -24.65
C GLN A 7 -11.14 37.56 -23.68
N ASN A 8 -12.11 37.39 -22.80
CA ASN A 8 -12.26 38.12 -21.54
C ASN A 8 -13.01 37.22 -20.54
N CYS A 9 -12.29 36.25 -19.95
CA CYS A 9 -12.81 35.36 -18.91
C CYS A 9 -12.79 35.99 -17.50
N SER A 10 -13.37 37.18 -17.36
CA SER A 10 -13.41 37.89 -16.06
C SER A 10 -14.80 38.00 -15.44
N SER A 11 -15.85 37.37 -16.00
CA SER A 11 -17.17 37.37 -15.36
C SER A 11 -18.12 36.21 -15.76
N CYS A 12 -17.66 34.96 -15.71
CA CYS A 12 -18.58 33.83 -15.69
C CYS A 12 -18.62 33.24 -14.29
N GLY A 13 -19.51 33.79 -13.47
CA GLY A 13 -19.89 33.28 -12.16
C GLY A 13 -21.25 32.59 -12.24
N ASP A 14 -21.32 31.53 -13.06
CA ASP A 14 -22.48 30.64 -13.09
C ASP A 14 -22.01 29.23 -12.67
N ASP A 15 -22.69 28.71 -11.65
CA ASP A 15 -22.56 27.37 -11.09
C ASP A 15 -22.76 26.30 -12.19
N CYS A 16 -21.66 25.78 -12.75
CA CYS A 16 -21.71 24.56 -13.53
C CYS A 16 -21.84 23.35 -12.59
N ALA A 17 -23.06 22.85 -12.42
CA ALA A 17 -23.41 21.66 -11.65
C ALA A 17 -22.91 20.32 -12.25
N GLU A 18 -21.95 20.34 -13.19
CA GLU A 18 -21.45 19.16 -13.91
C GLU A 18 -20.01 18.75 -13.53
N ARG A 19 -19.43 19.29 -12.46
CA ARG A 19 -18.13 18.81 -11.93
C ARG A 19 -18.30 18.16 -10.55
N LYS A 20 -18.92 16.98 -10.52
CA LYS A 20 -18.96 16.11 -9.33
C LYS A 20 -18.65 14.66 -9.66
N GLU A 21 -17.63 14.43 -10.47
CA GLU A 21 -16.84 13.21 -10.33
C GLU A 21 -15.40 13.64 -10.03
N PRO A 22 -14.76 13.12 -8.96
CA PRO A 22 -13.32 13.26 -8.83
C PRO A 22 -12.73 12.62 -10.08
N MET A 23 -12.15 13.43 -10.96
CA MET A 23 -11.40 12.90 -12.11
C MET A 23 -10.30 12.02 -11.51
N ASP A 24 -10.39 10.72 -11.73
CA ASP A 24 -9.31 9.80 -11.43
C ASP A 24 -8.18 10.10 -12.42
N PHE A 25 -7.13 10.76 -11.92
CA PHE A 25 -5.94 11.09 -12.69
C PHE A 25 -4.92 9.93 -12.70
N SER A 26 -5.29 8.79 -12.12
CA SER A 26 -4.42 7.61 -12.11
C SER A 26 -4.28 7.03 -13.51
N GLU A 27 -3.07 6.59 -13.80
CA GLU A 27 -2.76 5.96 -15.06
C GLU A 27 -2.94 4.45 -14.97
N LYS A 28 -3.36 3.88 -16.09
CA LYS A 28 -3.44 2.42 -16.19
C LYS A 28 -2.03 1.84 -16.20
N LEU A 29 -1.81 0.90 -15.28
CA LEU A 29 -0.65 0.03 -15.28
C LEU A 29 -0.60 -0.75 -16.61
N ASN A 30 0.60 -1.12 -17.06
CA ASN A 30 0.77 -1.96 -18.26
C ASN A 30 -0.14 -3.21 -18.20
N GLU A 31 -0.73 -3.61 -19.34
CA GLU A 31 -1.70 -4.72 -19.39
C GLU A 31 -1.12 -6.08 -18.97
N LEU A 32 0.20 -6.24 -19.05
CA LEU A 32 0.92 -7.46 -18.64
C LEU A 32 1.44 -7.39 -17.19
N SER A 33 0.99 -6.39 -16.44
CA SER A 33 1.45 -6.12 -15.08
C SER A 33 0.30 -6.15 -14.08
N SER A 34 0.63 -6.59 -12.88
CA SER A 34 -0.20 -6.57 -11.68
C SER A 34 0.71 -6.19 -10.51
N VAL A 35 0.31 -5.17 -9.77
CA VAL A 35 1.00 -4.72 -8.56
C VAL A 35 -0.02 -4.67 -7.45
N LYS A 36 0.15 -5.50 -6.42
CA LYS A 36 -0.81 -5.58 -5.31
C LYS A 36 -0.72 -4.36 -4.40
N LYS A 37 0.51 -4.00 -3.98
CA LYS A 37 0.75 -2.87 -3.07
C LYS A 37 1.81 -1.92 -3.58
N VAL A 38 1.48 -0.63 -3.61
CA VAL A 38 2.38 0.47 -3.97
C VAL A 38 2.66 1.33 -2.73
N ILE A 39 3.90 1.31 -2.27
CA ILE A 39 4.34 2.03 -1.07
C ILE A 39 5.28 3.16 -1.47
N GLY A 40 4.84 4.41 -1.24
CA GLY A 40 5.68 5.59 -1.48
C GLY A 40 6.63 5.85 -0.32
N VAL A 41 7.93 5.93 -0.57
CA VAL A 41 8.93 6.30 0.44
C VAL A 41 9.33 7.75 0.23
N VAL A 42 9.00 8.63 1.18
CA VAL A 42 9.19 10.09 1.06
C VAL A 42 10.16 10.64 2.10
N SER A 43 10.80 11.77 1.82
CA SER A 43 11.62 12.51 2.78
C SER A 43 11.50 14.01 2.61
N GLY A 44 11.85 14.79 3.65
CA GLY A 44 11.83 16.25 3.60
C GLY A 44 12.98 16.89 2.82
N LYS A 45 14.14 16.24 2.85
CA LYS A 45 15.36 16.68 2.17
C LYS A 45 16.14 15.49 1.63
N GLY A 46 17.12 15.77 0.77
CA GLY A 46 18.11 14.80 0.32
C GLY A 46 19.12 14.44 1.42
N GLY A 47 19.61 13.20 1.42
CA GLY A 47 20.67 12.76 2.33
C GLY A 47 20.22 12.15 3.66
N VAL A 48 18.92 12.05 3.94
CA VAL A 48 18.40 11.34 5.14
C VAL A 48 18.46 9.81 5.03
N GLY A 49 18.84 9.28 3.86
CA GLY A 49 18.90 7.84 3.59
C GLY A 49 17.56 7.22 3.16
N LYS A 50 16.69 8.00 2.52
CA LYS A 50 15.44 7.53 1.91
C LYS A 50 15.65 6.31 0.99
N SER A 51 16.52 6.42 -0.02
CA SER A 51 16.83 5.31 -0.94
C SER A 51 17.41 4.08 -0.26
N LEU A 52 18.15 4.27 0.84
CA LEU A 52 18.64 3.16 1.66
C LEU A 52 17.46 2.44 2.33
N VAL A 53 16.56 3.18 2.97
CA VAL A 53 15.35 2.61 3.60
C VAL A 53 14.50 1.91 2.53
N THR A 54 14.29 2.51 1.36
CA THR A 54 13.59 1.89 0.23
C THR A 54 14.23 0.56 -0.18
N SER A 55 15.56 0.55 -0.36
CA SER A 55 16.31 -0.66 -0.71
C SER A 55 16.17 -1.76 0.35
N MET A 56 16.31 -1.39 1.62
CA MET A 56 16.23 -2.35 2.71
C MET A 56 14.81 -2.88 2.91
N LEU A 57 13.77 -2.06 2.73
CA LEU A 57 12.37 -2.53 2.77
C LEU A 57 12.10 -3.56 1.68
N ALA A 58 12.51 -3.29 0.45
CA ALA A 58 12.39 -4.25 -0.65
C ALA A 58 13.13 -5.56 -0.35
N VAL A 59 14.39 -5.47 0.13
CA VAL A 59 15.17 -6.65 0.54
C VAL A 59 14.49 -7.42 1.67
N THR A 60 13.97 -6.74 2.69
CA THR A 60 13.27 -7.39 3.81
C THR A 60 12.02 -8.12 3.33
N MET A 61 11.18 -7.49 2.50
CA MET A 61 9.97 -8.13 1.97
C MET A 61 10.31 -9.29 1.02
N ASN A 62 11.33 -9.14 0.16
CA ASN A 62 11.80 -10.21 -0.72
C ASN A 62 12.28 -11.44 0.06
N ARG A 63 13.02 -11.22 1.17
CA ARG A 63 13.47 -12.30 2.06
C ARG A 63 12.32 -13.03 2.75
N ARG A 64 11.16 -12.40 2.87
CA ARG A 64 9.94 -13.00 3.44
C ARG A 64 9.09 -13.74 2.41
N GLY A 65 9.55 -13.82 1.16
CA GLY A 65 8.92 -14.60 0.10
C GLY A 65 7.99 -13.80 -0.82
N TYR A 66 7.89 -12.48 -0.63
CA TYR A 66 7.11 -11.62 -1.50
C TYR A 66 7.90 -11.23 -2.74
N HIS A 67 7.25 -11.16 -3.90
CA HIS A 67 7.85 -10.57 -5.08
C HIS A 67 7.84 -9.04 -4.95
N THR A 68 9.02 -8.44 -5.04
CA THR A 68 9.18 -7.00 -4.77
C THR A 68 9.75 -6.26 -5.96
N ALA A 69 9.32 -5.00 -6.10
CA ALA A 69 9.83 -4.08 -7.10
C ALA A 69 10.26 -2.76 -6.46
N ILE A 70 11.24 -2.09 -7.07
CA ILE A 70 11.64 -0.72 -6.74
C ILE A 70 11.49 0.13 -8.00
N LEU A 71 10.69 1.20 -7.87
CA LEU A 71 10.60 2.27 -8.83
C LEU A 71 11.37 3.48 -8.30
N ASP A 72 12.56 3.72 -8.86
CA ASP A 72 13.42 4.83 -8.46
C ASP A 72 13.02 6.11 -9.20
N ALA A 73 12.32 6.99 -8.47
CA ALA A 73 11.90 8.31 -8.92
C ALA A 73 12.87 9.42 -8.47
N ASP A 74 13.90 9.10 -7.65
CA ASP A 74 14.87 10.05 -7.15
C ASP A 74 16.07 10.18 -8.09
N ILE A 75 15.86 10.94 -9.15
CA ILE A 75 16.86 11.14 -10.21
C ILE A 75 18.13 11.87 -9.71
N THR A 76 18.12 12.43 -8.50
CA THR A 76 19.26 13.22 -8.00
C THR A 76 20.49 12.39 -7.64
N GLY A 77 20.39 11.05 -7.63
CA GLY A 77 21.56 10.16 -7.60
C GLY A 77 21.22 8.70 -7.91
N PRO A 78 22.16 7.90 -8.44
CA PRO A 78 21.95 6.49 -8.78
C PRO A 78 21.92 5.57 -7.55
N SER A 79 21.23 5.99 -6.48
CA SER A 79 21.30 5.38 -5.16
C SER A 79 20.79 3.94 -5.17
N ILE A 80 19.67 3.66 -5.84
CA ILE A 80 19.11 2.30 -5.92
C ILE A 80 19.99 1.40 -6.81
N PRO A 81 20.22 1.68 -8.12
CA PRO A 81 21.05 0.79 -8.94
C PRO A 81 22.44 0.51 -8.35
N LYS A 82 23.06 1.54 -7.75
CA LYS A 82 24.36 1.39 -7.06
C LYS A 82 24.27 0.45 -5.87
N ALA A 83 23.28 0.61 -4.99
CA ALA A 83 23.12 -0.22 -3.79
C ALA A 83 22.92 -1.72 -4.11
N PHE A 84 22.25 -2.01 -5.23
CA PHE A 84 22.02 -3.38 -5.74
C PHE A 84 23.15 -3.88 -6.66
N GLY A 85 24.13 -3.03 -7.00
CA GLY A 85 25.23 -3.40 -7.91
C GLY A 85 24.79 -3.64 -9.35
N ILE A 86 23.69 -3.02 -9.76
CA ILE A 86 23.12 -3.11 -11.11
C ILE A 86 23.94 -2.20 -12.04
N LYS A 87 24.46 -2.78 -13.13
CA LYS A 87 25.26 -2.08 -14.15
C LYS A 87 24.68 -2.20 -15.56
N GLY A 88 23.63 -3.00 -15.72
CA GLY A 88 22.95 -3.17 -17.01
C GLY A 88 22.03 -2.00 -17.31
N LYS A 89 21.63 -1.88 -18.58
CA LYS A 89 20.58 -0.95 -19.00
C LYS A 89 19.25 -1.70 -19.11
N ALA A 90 18.16 -0.98 -18.86
CA ALA A 90 16.85 -1.55 -19.10
C ALA A 90 16.67 -1.82 -20.60
N THR A 91 16.14 -2.99 -20.93
CA THR A 91 15.82 -3.38 -22.32
C THR A 91 14.32 -3.34 -22.51
N GLY A 92 13.86 -3.16 -23.74
CA GLY A 92 12.45 -3.19 -24.08
C GLY A 92 12.16 -4.09 -25.27
N SER A 93 10.87 -4.35 -25.46
CA SER A 93 10.28 -4.97 -26.65
C SER A 93 9.15 -4.09 -27.18
N GLU A 94 8.47 -4.54 -28.23
CA GLU A 94 7.25 -3.87 -28.73
C GLU A 94 6.12 -3.82 -27.67
N LEU A 95 6.17 -4.70 -26.65
CA LEU A 95 5.17 -4.79 -25.59
C LEU A 95 5.45 -3.85 -24.40
N GLY A 96 6.67 -3.32 -24.28
CA GLY A 96 7.06 -2.49 -23.15
C GLY A 96 8.51 -2.66 -22.71
N LEU A 97 8.87 -1.96 -21.64
CA LEU A 97 10.18 -2.01 -20.98
C LEU A 97 10.22 -3.13 -19.95
N PHE A 98 11.38 -3.75 -19.77
CA PHE A 98 11.59 -4.77 -18.74
C PHE A 98 12.40 -4.19 -17.57
N PRO A 99 11.97 -4.41 -16.31
CA PRO A 99 12.79 -4.05 -15.16
C PRO A 99 14.05 -4.91 -15.11
N ILE A 100 15.11 -4.41 -14.47
CA ILE A 100 16.31 -5.19 -14.23
C ILE A 100 16.14 -5.96 -12.92
N LYS A 101 16.29 -7.28 -12.98
CA LYS A 101 16.31 -8.12 -11.77
C LYS A 101 17.62 -7.98 -11.03
N SER A 102 17.54 -7.74 -9.73
CA SER A 102 18.66 -7.80 -8.79
C SER A 102 19.18 -9.24 -8.61
N LYS A 103 20.24 -9.44 -7.83
CA LYS A 103 20.80 -10.78 -7.59
C LYS A 103 19.84 -11.70 -6.84
N THR A 104 18.96 -11.13 -6.01
CA THR A 104 17.94 -11.88 -5.25
C THR A 104 16.55 -11.83 -5.90
N GLY A 105 16.44 -11.30 -7.13
CA GLY A 105 15.20 -11.34 -7.92
C GLY A 105 14.28 -10.14 -7.76
N ILE A 106 14.73 -9.06 -7.12
CA ILE A 106 13.96 -7.81 -6.95
C ILE A 106 13.95 -7.06 -8.28
N ASP A 107 12.77 -6.69 -8.76
CA ASP A 107 12.64 -5.92 -10.01
C ASP A 107 12.98 -4.44 -9.77
N VAL A 108 13.89 -3.88 -10.54
CA VAL A 108 14.34 -2.48 -10.37
C VAL A 108 14.21 -1.72 -11.68
N MET A 109 13.55 -0.57 -11.63
CA MET A 109 13.58 0.45 -12.68
C MET A 109 14.04 1.79 -12.11
N SER A 110 14.95 2.46 -12.81
CA SER A 110 15.48 3.77 -12.46
C SER A 110 15.77 4.54 -13.74
N THR A 111 15.63 5.86 -13.70
CA THR A 111 16.00 6.74 -14.82
C THR A 111 17.49 6.63 -15.17
N ASN A 112 18.34 6.31 -14.18
CA ASN A 112 19.77 6.09 -14.40
C ASN A 112 20.07 4.87 -15.29
N LEU A 113 19.14 3.90 -15.37
CA LEU A 113 19.30 2.71 -16.23
C LEU A 113 19.06 3.02 -17.72
N LEU A 114 18.50 4.20 -18.04
CA LEU A 114 18.24 4.65 -19.40
C LEU A 114 19.34 5.58 -19.94
N LEU A 115 20.19 6.13 -19.07
CA LEU A 115 21.25 7.05 -19.47
C LEU A 115 22.38 6.32 -20.18
N GLU A 116 22.98 6.98 -21.18
CA GLU A 116 24.10 6.37 -21.90
C GLU A 116 25.37 6.31 -21.06
N LYS A 117 25.61 7.35 -20.25
CA LYS A 117 26.70 7.44 -19.26
C LYS A 117 26.18 8.12 -17.99
N ASP A 118 26.60 7.60 -16.83
CA ASP A 118 26.21 8.11 -15.50
C ASP A 118 26.65 9.56 -15.23
N THR A 119 27.62 10.07 -16.00
CA THR A 119 28.18 11.42 -15.85
C THR A 119 27.54 12.46 -16.76
N ASP A 120 26.64 12.05 -17.65
CA ASP A 120 26.05 12.97 -18.61
C ASP A 120 25.13 13.96 -17.89
N PRO A 121 25.33 15.28 -18.04
CA PRO A 121 24.52 16.27 -17.36
C PRO A 121 23.14 16.32 -18.00
N VAL A 122 22.17 15.66 -17.37
CA VAL A 122 20.77 15.74 -17.81
C VAL A 122 20.04 16.77 -16.94
N VAL A 123 19.45 17.78 -17.59
CA VAL A 123 18.66 18.80 -16.92
C VAL A 123 17.27 18.22 -16.62
N TRP A 124 17.17 17.52 -15.51
CA TRP A 124 15.94 16.95 -15.01
C TRP A 124 15.06 18.05 -14.39
N ARG A 125 14.16 18.64 -15.18
CA ARG A 125 13.12 19.53 -14.66
C ARG A 125 11.98 18.70 -14.08
N GLY A 126 11.36 19.17 -13.00
CA GLY A 126 10.29 18.45 -12.28
C GLY A 126 9.23 17.78 -13.18
N PRO A 127 8.63 18.47 -14.16
CA PRO A 127 7.65 17.86 -15.07
C PRO A 127 8.18 16.68 -15.90
N ILE A 128 9.47 16.69 -16.27
CA ILE A 128 10.11 15.59 -17.00
C ILE A 128 10.24 14.38 -16.07
N ILE A 129 10.68 14.61 -14.82
CA ILE A 129 10.81 13.55 -13.81
C ILE A 129 9.45 12.89 -13.58
N ALA A 130 8.42 13.68 -13.33
CA ALA A 130 7.08 13.19 -13.12
C ALA A 130 6.55 12.39 -14.33
N GLY A 131 6.79 12.91 -15.54
CA GLY A 131 6.45 12.22 -16.79
C GLY A 131 7.19 10.89 -16.97
N MET A 132 8.45 10.78 -16.54
CA MET A 132 9.18 9.51 -16.58
C MET A 132 8.67 8.50 -15.58
N VAL A 133 8.37 8.91 -14.35
CA VAL A 133 7.81 8.00 -13.34
C VAL A 133 6.47 7.46 -13.79
N LYS A 134 5.64 8.34 -14.38
CA LYS A 134 4.40 7.98 -15.06
C LYS A 134 4.65 6.97 -16.18
N GLN A 135 5.64 7.21 -17.04
CA GLN A 135 5.99 6.31 -18.12
C GLN A 135 6.48 4.95 -17.59
N PHE A 136 7.23 4.91 -16.51
CA PHE A 136 7.64 3.65 -15.88
C PHE A 136 6.46 2.88 -15.30
N TRP A 137 5.41 3.55 -14.87
CA TRP A 137 4.18 2.90 -14.46
C TRP A 137 3.41 2.30 -15.65
N THR A 138 3.31 3.02 -16.77
CA THR A 138 2.52 2.59 -17.94
C THR A 138 3.25 1.61 -18.86
N ASP A 139 4.55 1.76 -19.04
CA ASP A 139 5.31 1.09 -20.10
C ASP A 139 6.16 -0.08 -19.60
N VAL A 140 6.46 -0.15 -18.29
CA VAL A 140 7.27 -1.24 -17.73
C VAL A 140 6.37 -2.44 -17.40
N ILE A 141 6.84 -3.62 -17.80
CA ILE A 141 6.19 -4.90 -17.54
C ILE A 141 6.67 -5.42 -16.18
N TRP A 142 5.92 -5.08 -15.14
CA TRP A 142 6.14 -5.46 -13.74
C TRP A 142 5.70 -6.90 -13.42
N ASN A 143 5.06 -7.64 -14.34
CA ASN A 143 4.55 -9.00 -14.11
C ASN A 143 3.67 -9.05 -12.83
N GLU A 144 3.88 -9.97 -11.89
CA GLU A 144 3.09 -10.11 -10.66
C GLU A 144 3.87 -9.64 -9.43
N VAL A 145 3.79 -8.36 -9.07
CA VAL A 145 4.49 -7.77 -7.91
C VAL A 145 3.57 -7.71 -6.70
N ASP A 146 4.04 -8.23 -5.56
CA ASP A 146 3.31 -8.11 -4.29
C ASP A 146 3.52 -6.73 -3.67
N PHE A 147 4.77 -6.25 -3.62
CA PHE A 147 5.10 -4.93 -3.06
C PHE A 147 6.03 -4.14 -3.99
N MET A 148 5.54 -3.02 -4.50
CA MET A 148 6.34 -2.01 -5.18
C MET A 148 6.67 -0.86 -4.22
N PHE A 149 7.96 -0.57 -4.07
CA PHE A 149 8.44 0.59 -3.33
C PHE A 149 8.86 1.69 -4.29
N ILE A 150 8.25 2.88 -4.17
CA ILE A 150 8.61 4.05 -4.96
C ILE A 150 9.60 4.91 -4.16
N ASP A 151 10.83 5.03 -4.64
CA ASP A 151 11.83 5.95 -4.06
C ASP A 151 11.54 7.38 -4.51
N MET A 152 10.73 8.11 -3.76
CA MET A 152 10.25 9.42 -4.20
C MET A 152 11.37 10.46 -4.22
N PRO A 153 11.35 11.47 -5.09
CA PRO A 153 12.29 12.58 -4.99
C PRO A 153 12.17 13.29 -3.63
N PRO A 154 13.25 13.93 -3.13
CA PRO A 154 13.22 14.61 -1.84
C PRO A 154 12.30 15.84 -1.85
N GLY A 155 11.66 16.09 -0.71
CA GLY A 155 10.79 17.23 -0.47
C GLY A 155 9.32 16.94 -0.73
N THR A 156 8.51 17.99 -0.63
CA THR A 156 7.06 17.96 -0.85
C THR A 156 6.68 18.91 -1.99
N GLY A 157 7.48 18.89 -3.07
CA GLY A 157 7.29 19.71 -4.25
C GLY A 157 6.35 19.06 -5.27
N ASP A 158 6.39 19.54 -6.51
CA ASP A 158 5.46 19.13 -7.57
C ASP A 158 5.62 17.65 -7.97
N VAL A 159 6.83 17.08 -7.89
CA VAL A 159 7.09 15.72 -8.39
C VAL A 159 6.41 14.64 -7.54
N PRO A 160 6.58 14.57 -6.20
CA PRO A 160 5.81 13.63 -5.37
C PRO A 160 4.30 13.80 -5.54
N LEU A 161 3.81 15.04 -5.70
CA LEU A 161 2.39 15.31 -5.93
C LEU A 161 1.90 14.71 -7.24
N THR A 162 2.63 14.89 -8.34
CA THR A 162 2.25 14.29 -9.63
C THR A 162 2.29 12.76 -9.55
N VAL A 163 3.28 12.18 -8.87
CA VAL A 163 3.33 10.72 -8.68
C VAL A 163 2.10 10.23 -7.90
N PHE A 164 1.70 10.92 -6.82
CA PHE A 164 0.47 10.61 -6.08
C PHE A 164 -0.82 10.79 -6.88
N GLN A 165 -0.81 11.66 -7.89
CA GLN A 165 -1.94 11.83 -8.79
C GLN A 165 -1.99 10.74 -9.87
N SER A 166 -0.84 10.27 -10.33
CA SER A 166 -0.74 9.36 -11.49
C SER A 166 -0.65 7.89 -11.11
N ILE A 167 -0.22 7.56 -9.89
CA ILE A 167 -0.03 6.17 -9.45
C ILE A 167 -0.91 5.91 -8.23
N PRO A 168 -1.67 4.79 -8.19
CA PRO A 168 -2.47 4.41 -7.02
C PRO A 168 -1.54 3.97 -5.88
N VAL A 169 -1.19 4.91 -4.98
CA VAL A 169 -0.32 4.65 -3.83
C VAL A 169 -1.17 4.23 -2.62
N ASP A 170 -0.98 3.00 -2.15
CA ASP A 170 -1.70 2.41 -1.00
C ASP A 170 -1.30 3.02 0.35
N GLY A 171 -0.09 3.56 0.42
CA GLY A 171 0.36 4.28 1.59
C GLY A 171 1.78 4.79 1.49
N ILE A 172 2.14 5.66 2.42
CA ILE A 172 3.47 6.27 2.45
C ILE A 172 4.23 6.02 3.75
N ILE A 173 5.54 5.87 3.62
CA ILE A 173 6.50 5.83 4.73
C ILE A 173 7.34 7.10 4.64
N ILE A 174 7.37 7.87 5.74
CA ILE A 174 8.15 9.10 5.81
C ILE A 174 9.49 8.80 6.49
N VAL A 175 10.59 9.05 5.77
CA VAL A 175 11.96 8.89 6.27
C VAL A 175 12.53 10.23 6.72
N THR A 176 13.10 10.26 7.92
CA THR A 176 13.73 11.45 8.51
C THR A 176 14.99 11.07 9.30
N SER A 177 15.66 12.06 9.88
CA SER A 177 16.85 11.90 10.71
C SER A 177 16.83 12.88 11.89
N PRO A 178 17.54 12.61 13.01
CA PRO A 178 17.51 13.50 14.18
C PRO A 178 18.00 14.93 13.92
N GLN A 179 18.83 15.14 12.89
CA GLN A 179 19.38 16.46 12.53
C GLN A 179 18.36 17.41 11.88
N GLU A 180 17.22 16.88 11.45
CA GLU A 180 16.31 17.59 10.57
C GLU A 180 15.34 18.48 11.36
N LEU A 181 14.75 19.50 10.73
CA LEU A 181 13.54 20.14 11.27
C LEU A 181 12.37 19.17 11.10
N VAL A 182 12.44 18.03 11.80
CA VAL A 182 11.59 16.84 11.64
C VAL A 182 10.12 17.25 11.66
N SER A 183 9.74 18.17 12.57
CA SER A 183 8.35 18.60 12.73
C SER A 183 7.78 19.27 11.47
N MET A 184 8.54 20.16 10.83
CA MET A 184 8.07 20.87 9.63
C MET A 184 7.89 19.91 8.44
N ILE A 185 8.80 18.97 8.30
CA ILE A 185 8.80 18.03 7.17
C ILE A 185 7.72 16.99 7.31
N VAL A 186 7.60 16.38 8.50
CA VAL A 186 6.49 15.48 8.81
C VAL A 186 5.17 16.21 8.64
N SER A 187 5.06 17.47 9.08
CA SER A 187 3.85 18.28 8.86
C SER A 187 3.52 18.47 7.37
N LYS A 188 4.51 18.77 6.52
CA LYS A 188 4.29 18.98 5.08
C LYS A 188 3.90 17.68 4.38
N ALA A 189 4.62 16.59 4.66
CA ALA A 189 4.31 15.29 4.09
C ALA A 189 2.93 14.80 4.54
N ALA A 190 2.58 15.00 5.81
CA ALA A 190 1.27 14.62 6.33
C ALA A 190 0.12 15.38 5.67
N LYS A 191 0.27 16.71 5.51
CA LYS A 191 -0.73 17.53 4.79
C LYS A 191 -0.87 17.14 3.33
N MET A 192 0.24 16.84 2.65
CA MET A 192 0.22 16.39 1.26
C MET A 192 -0.51 15.04 1.13
N ALA A 193 -0.24 14.09 2.02
CA ALA A 193 -0.92 12.80 2.03
C ALA A 193 -2.43 12.95 2.30
N GLU A 194 -2.82 13.81 3.25
CA GLU A 194 -4.21 14.13 3.55
C GLU A 194 -4.94 14.76 2.35
N MET A 195 -4.29 15.72 1.67
CA MET A 195 -4.85 16.34 0.45
C MET A 195 -5.09 15.32 -0.68
N MET A 196 -4.28 14.27 -0.74
CA MET A 196 -4.36 13.21 -1.75
C MET A 196 -5.14 11.98 -1.26
N ASN A 197 -5.68 12.01 -0.04
CA ASN A 197 -6.35 10.87 0.61
C ASN A 197 -5.48 9.59 0.66
N ILE A 198 -4.16 9.75 0.86
CA ILE A 198 -3.20 8.65 0.93
C ILE A 198 -2.90 8.30 2.41
N PRO A 199 -3.03 7.03 2.83
CA PRO A 199 -2.69 6.60 4.18
C PRO A 199 -1.21 6.78 4.50
N ILE A 200 -0.90 7.34 5.67
CA ILE A 200 0.47 7.38 6.19
C ILE A 200 0.68 6.15 7.06
N ILE A 201 1.53 5.23 6.60
CA ILE A 201 1.85 3.98 7.31
C ILE A 201 2.62 4.30 8.58
N GLY A 202 3.57 5.24 8.49
CA GLY A 202 4.29 5.78 9.64
C GLY A 202 5.64 6.39 9.29
N LEU A 203 6.44 6.59 10.33
CA LEU A 203 7.73 7.27 10.27
C LEU A 203 8.87 6.28 10.47
N VAL A 204 9.95 6.44 9.69
CA VAL A 204 11.22 5.75 9.91
C VAL A 204 12.28 6.81 10.20
N GLU A 205 12.91 6.71 11.37
CA GLU A 205 14.07 7.53 11.70
C GLU A 205 15.33 6.80 11.29
N ASN A 206 16.12 7.40 10.40
CA ASN A 206 17.43 6.90 10.04
C ASN A 206 18.52 7.66 10.79
N MET A 207 19.68 7.02 10.96
CA MET A 207 20.83 7.59 11.67
C MET A 207 20.50 7.99 13.13
N SER A 208 19.60 7.27 13.79
CA SER A 208 19.09 7.60 15.13
C SER A 208 20.16 7.51 16.22
N TYR A 209 21.07 6.55 16.11
CA TYR A 209 22.14 6.30 17.07
C TYR A 209 23.29 5.56 16.40
N PHE A 210 24.46 5.57 17.03
CA PHE A 210 25.58 4.71 16.66
C PHE A 210 25.79 3.69 17.78
N LYS A 211 25.69 2.41 17.44
CA LYS A 211 25.96 1.33 18.38
C LYS A 211 27.44 1.00 18.35
N CYS A 212 28.15 1.34 19.43
CA CYS A 212 29.60 1.18 19.48
C CYS A 212 29.97 -0.31 19.54
N PRO A 213 30.79 -0.81 18.59
CA PRO A 213 31.14 -2.24 18.55
C PRO A 213 32.00 -2.68 19.73
N ASP A 214 32.72 -1.75 20.38
CA ASP A 214 33.66 -2.06 21.46
C ASP A 214 32.98 -2.16 22.83
N ASN A 215 31.83 -1.50 23.02
CA ASN A 215 31.19 -1.39 24.33
C ASN A 215 29.66 -1.55 24.34
N ASP A 216 29.05 -1.84 23.19
CA ASP A 216 27.61 -2.05 22.97
C ASP A 216 26.71 -0.86 23.35
N LYS A 217 27.29 0.32 23.67
CA LYS A 217 26.51 1.51 24.02
C LYS A 217 26.01 2.23 22.78
N ASP A 218 24.80 2.76 22.89
CA ASP A 218 24.19 3.60 21.87
C ASP A 218 24.57 5.06 22.09
N TYR A 219 25.17 5.67 21.06
CA TYR A 219 25.55 7.07 21.04
C TYR A 219 24.63 7.85 20.11
N LYS A 220 23.90 8.81 20.66
CA LYS A 220 23.06 9.74 19.90
C LYS A 220 23.92 10.83 19.27
N ILE A 221 24.60 10.49 18.16
CA ILE A 221 25.58 11.38 17.50
C ILE A 221 24.99 12.74 17.13
N PHE A 222 23.70 12.77 16.78
CA PHE A 222 23.01 13.98 16.35
C PHE A 222 22.13 14.61 17.44
N GLY A 223 22.29 14.19 18.70
CA GLY A 223 21.48 14.65 19.81
C GLY A 223 20.21 13.82 20.02
N ASP A 224 19.38 14.26 20.96
CA ASP A 224 18.12 13.57 21.27
C ASP A 224 17.14 13.63 20.09
N SER A 225 16.54 12.48 19.81
CA SER A 225 15.48 12.37 18.83
C SER A 225 14.17 12.92 19.42
N HIS A 226 13.46 13.69 18.60
CA HIS A 226 12.13 14.21 18.92
C HIS A 226 11.03 13.57 18.05
N ILE A 227 11.34 12.46 17.39
CA ILE A 227 10.41 11.85 16.42
C ILE A 227 9.16 11.30 17.12
N GLU A 228 9.27 10.80 18.34
CA GLU A 228 8.13 10.34 19.15
C GLU A 228 7.11 11.45 19.39
N GLU A 229 7.56 12.61 19.87
CA GLU A 229 6.70 13.78 20.17
C GLU A 229 5.99 14.27 18.90
N ILE A 230 6.70 14.24 17.77
CA ILE A 230 6.16 14.67 16.48
C ILE A 230 5.17 13.63 15.94
N ALA A 231 5.48 12.34 16.07
CA ALA A 231 4.58 11.27 15.68
C ALA A 231 3.26 11.38 16.44
N GLU A 232 3.31 11.58 17.75
CA GLU A 232 2.13 11.76 18.60
C GLU A 232 1.29 12.97 18.18
N LYS A 233 1.93 14.12 17.93
CA LYS A 233 1.25 15.34 17.46
C LYS A 233 0.47 15.13 16.16
N HIS A 234 0.98 14.30 15.26
CA HIS A 234 0.35 13.99 13.98
C HIS A 234 -0.46 12.68 14.00
N LYS A 235 -0.62 12.03 15.16
CA LYS A 235 -1.27 10.71 15.31
C LYS A 235 -0.64 9.63 14.41
N LEU A 236 0.66 9.72 14.18
CA LEU A 236 1.46 8.77 13.41
C LEU A 236 2.22 7.82 14.33
N LYS A 237 2.69 6.71 13.76
CA LYS A 237 3.53 5.73 14.47
C LYS A 237 4.97 5.83 14.00
N VAL A 238 5.91 5.76 14.94
CA VAL A 238 7.32 5.50 14.62
C VAL A 238 7.46 4.00 14.40
N LEU A 239 7.83 3.61 13.18
CA LEU A 239 7.88 2.21 12.76
C LEU A 239 9.25 1.58 13.02
N ALA A 240 10.31 2.36 12.85
CA ALA A 240 11.68 1.90 13.03
C ALA A 240 12.64 3.06 13.32
N LYS A 241 13.72 2.74 14.03
CA LYS A 241 14.88 3.61 14.26
C LYS A 241 16.15 2.87 13.83
N LEU A 242 16.78 3.32 12.76
CA LEU A 242 17.95 2.68 12.18
C LEU A 242 19.24 3.32 12.73
N PRO A 243 20.25 2.52 13.09
CA PRO A 243 21.52 3.05 13.53
C PRO A 243 22.37 3.54 12.35
N ILE A 244 23.39 4.32 12.67
CA ILE A 244 24.54 4.53 11.81
C ILE A 244 25.42 3.29 11.89
N ASP A 245 25.42 2.48 10.83
CA ASP A 245 26.30 1.32 10.71
C ASP A 245 27.19 1.45 9.47
N PRO A 246 28.53 1.58 9.63
CA PRO A 246 29.48 1.60 8.51
C PRO A 246 29.37 0.40 7.57
N LYS A 247 28.90 -0.76 8.06
CA LYS A 247 28.69 -1.96 7.24
C LYS A 247 27.58 -1.77 6.21
N ILE A 248 26.55 -0.98 6.52
CA ILE A 248 25.49 -0.63 5.56
C ILE A 248 26.09 0.16 4.41
N SER A 249 26.83 1.24 4.73
CA SER A 249 27.48 2.06 3.71
C SER A 249 28.43 1.24 2.84
N ALA A 250 29.24 0.38 3.45
CA ALA A 250 30.14 -0.52 2.73
C ALA A 250 29.40 -1.53 1.83
N ALA A 251 28.24 -2.03 2.26
CA ALA A 251 27.39 -2.91 1.46
C ALA A 251 26.77 -2.18 0.27
N CYS A 252 26.25 -0.96 0.47
CA CYS A 252 25.75 -0.11 -0.61
C CYS A 252 26.82 0.22 -1.64
N ASP A 253 28.02 0.63 -1.21
CA ASP A 253 29.10 0.99 -2.13
C ASP A 253 29.62 -0.20 -2.94
N LYS A 254 29.52 -1.41 -2.38
CA LYS A 254 29.87 -2.66 -3.07
C LYS A 254 28.74 -3.23 -3.94
N GLY A 255 27.55 -2.65 -3.91
CA GLY A 255 26.39 -3.21 -4.61
C GLY A 255 25.94 -4.54 -4.03
N MET A 256 25.92 -4.64 -2.70
CA MET A 256 25.65 -5.85 -1.93
C MET A 256 24.64 -5.59 -0.79
N ILE A 257 23.78 -4.58 -0.91
CA ILE A 257 22.77 -4.29 0.12
C ILE A 257 21.86 -5.50 0.40
N GLU A 258 21.61 -6.32 -0.63
CA GLU A 258 20.84 -7.56 -0.55
C GLU A 258 21.44 -8.61 0.38
N LEU A 259 22.72 -8.50 0.73
CA LEU A 259 23.44 -9.40 1.64
C LEU A 259 23.53 -8.83 3.07
N TYR A 260 23.12 -7.59 3.27
CA TYR A 260 23.19 -6.96 4.59
C TYR A 260 22.11 -7.54 5.51
N ASP A 261 22.53 -8.08 6.65
CA ASP A 261 21.60 -8.64 7.63
C ASP A 261 21.22 -7.58 8.65
N GLY A 262 19.92 -7.28 8.74
CA GLY A 262 19.39 -6.21 9.56
C GLY A 262 17.89 -6.38 9.78
N THR A 263 17.48 -6.37 11.04
CA THR A 263 16.11 -6.67 11.48
C THR A 263 15.31 -5.42 11.86
N TRP A 264 15.91 -4.23 11.78
CA TRP A 264 15.26 -2.96 12.19
C TRP A 264 13.96 -2.66 11.44
N LEU A 265 13.83 -3.15 10.20
CA LEU A 265 12.64 -2.95 9.38
C LEU A 265 11.63 -4.11 9.47
N ASP A 266 11.91 -5.14 10.28
CA ASP A 266 10.97 -6.25 10.49
C ASP A 266 9.60 -5.81 11.03
N PRO A 267 9.49 -4.82 11.93
CA PRO A 267 8.20 -4.29 12.35
C PRO A 267 7.44 -3.63 11.20
N VAL A 268 8.15 -2.95 10.28
CA VAL A 268 7.55 -2.33 9.09
C VAL A 268 7.01 -3.41 8.16
N ALA A 269 7.81 -4.43 7.88
CA ALA A 269 7.41 -5.56 7.05
C ALA A 269 6.15 -6.25 7.57
N LYS A 270 6.04 -6.48 8.88
CA LYS A 270 4.82 -7.04 9.50
C LYS A 270 3.57 -6.18 9.33
N ILE A 271 3.73 -4.86 9.22
CA ILE A 271 2.62 -3.95 8.96
C ILE A 271 2.20 -4.05 7.49
N LEU A 272 3.18 -4.11 6.58
CA LEU A 272 2.94 -4.26 5.14
C LEU A 272 2.25 -5.59 4.80
N GLU A 273 2.68 -6.70 5.41
CA GLU A 273 2.03 -8.02 5.28
C GLU A 273 0.53 -7.95 5.64
N LYS A 274 0.21 -7.29 6.75
CA LYS A 274 -1.19 -7.09 7.18
C LYS A 274 -1.99 -6.20 6.23
N MET A 275 -1.34 -5.32 5.46
CA MET A 275 -2.02 -4.50 4.45
C MET A 275 -2.44 -5.37 3.25
N GLU A 276 -1.64 -6.37 2.88
CA GLU A 276 -2.02 -7.33 1.84
C GLU A 276 -3.08 -8.33 2.33
N GLU A 277 -2.93 -8.86 3.55
CA GLU A 277 -3.92 -9.78 4.14
C GLU A 277 -5.33 -9.16 4.23
N LYS A 278 -5.43 -7.85 4.47
CA LYS A 278 -6.71 -7.15 4.53
C LYS A 278 -7.47 -7.06 3.21
N GLU A 279 -6.79 -7.24 2.07
CA GLU A 279 -7.42 -7.25 0.74
C GLU A 279 -7.85 -8.64 0.29
N MET A 280 -7.27 -9.69 0.88
CA MET A 280 -7.69 -11.05 0.65
C MET A 280 -8.92 -11.35 1.50
N ILE A 281 -10.10 -11.18 0.91
CA ILE A 281 -11.36 -11.48 1.57
C ILE A 281 -11.81 -12.87 1.14
N LYS A 282 -12.03 -13.75 2.12
CA LYS A 282 -12.72 -15.03 1.89
C LYS A 282 -14.19 -14.87 2.20
N ILE A 283 -15.01 -15.06 1.18
CA ILE A 283 -16.47 -14.95 1.26
C ILE A 283 -17.05 -16.34 1.16
N ALA A 284 -17.75 -16.78 2.20
CA ALA A 284 -18.47 -18.05 2.21
C ALA A 284 -19.94 -17.81 1.88
N VAL A 285 -20.43 -18.42 0.81
CA VAL A 285 -21.84 -18.40 0.44
C VAL A 285 -22.45 -19.74 0.82
N ALA A 286 -23.49 -19.72 1.66
CA ALA A 286 -24.27 -20.90 1.94
C ALA A 286 -25.09 -21.25 0.68
N SER A 287 -24.88 -22.44 0.13
CA SER A 287 -25.40 -22.77 -1.20
C SER A 287 -25.99 -24.17 -1.32
N GLU A 288 -26.78 -24.32 -2.38
CA GLU A 288 -27.29 -25.57 -2.91
C GLU A 288 -27.30 -25.45 -4.44
N ASN A 289 -26.58 -26.32 -5.15
CA ASN A 289 -26.43 -26.26 -6.62
C ASN A 289 -26.01 -24.88 -7.16
N GLU A 290 -25.00 -24.26 -6.53
CA GLU A 290 -24.49 -22.90 -6.85
C GLU A 290 -25.49 -21.75 -6.62
N MET A 291 -26.63 -22.03 -6.00
CA MET A 291 -27.63 -21.03 -5.63
C MET A 291 -27.54 -20.74 -4.13
N VAL A 292 -27.70 -19.48 -3.74
CA VAL A 292 -27.78 -19.08 -2.34
C VAL A 292 -28.96 -19.78 -1.68
N THR A 293 -28.73 -20.46 -0.56
CA THR A 293 -29.81 -21.11 0.19
C THR A 293 -30.54 -20.13 1.10
N GLU A 294 -31.82 -20.38 1.36
CA GLU A 294 -32.62 -19.63 2.35
C GLU A 294 -32.23 -19.97 3.80
N HIS A 295 -31.54 -21.09 4.03
CA HIS A 295 -31.26 -21.59 5.38
C HIS A 295 -29.79 -21.96 5.55
N PHE A 296 -29.02 -21.07 6.18
CA PHE A 296 -27.58 -21.23 6.43
C PHE A 296 -27.20 -22.62 6.99
N GLY A 297 -27.93 -23.10 8.01
CA GLY A 297 -27.62 -24.37 8.68
C GLY A 297 -27.96 -25.63 7.88
N HIS A 298 -28.78 -25.51 6.84
CA HIS A 298 -29.28 -26.62 6.02
C HIS A 298 -28.75 -26.59 4.58
N CYS A 299 -27.76 -25.74 4.29
CA CYS A 299 -27.08 -25.75 2.99
C CYS A 299 -26.44 -27.11 2.71
N VAL A 300 -26.34 -27.46 1.43
CA VAL A 300 -25.64 -28.67 0.98
C VAL A 300 -24.13 -28.45 1.04
N ASN A 301 -23.70 -27.23 0.70
CA ASN A 301 -22.30 -26.84 0.62
C ASN A 301 -22.11 -25.35 0.91
N PHE A 302 -20.88 -24.98 1.22
CA PHE A 302 -20.40 -23.60 1.21
C PHE A 302 -19.56 -23.38 -0.04
N ASN A 303 -19.96 -22.43 -0.88
CA ASN A 303 -19.11 -21.92 -1.94
C ASN A 303 -18.19 -20.86 -1.35
N ILE A 304 -16.90 -21.16 -1.27
CA ILE A 304 -15.88 -20.24 -0.76
C ILE A 304 -15.27 -19.51 -1.95
N PHE A 305 -15.29 -18.19 -1.89
CA PHE A 305 -14.67 -17.31 -2.87
C PHE A 305 -13.53 -16.57 -2.19
N GLU A 306 -12.33 -16.72 -2.71
CA GLU A 306 -11.21 -15.86 -2.34
C GLU A 306 -11.21 -14.68 -3.30
N THR A 307 -11.27 -13.47 -2.75
CA THR A 307 -11.31 -12.23 -3.52
C THR A 307 -10.10 -11.38 -3.20
N GLN A 308 -9.57 -10.72 -4.22
CA GLN A 308 -8.47 -9.76 -4.13
C GLN A 308 -8.84 -8.55 -4.97
N ASN A 309 -8.70 -7.33 -4.43
CA ASN A 309 -9.01 -6.08 -5.14
C ASN A 309 -10.40 -6.08 -5.79
N ASP A 310 -11.42 -6.49 -5.02
CA ASP A 310 -12.82 -6.63 -5.46
C ASP A 310 -13.04 -7.57 -6.66
N GLN A 311 -12.10 -8.48 -6.93
CA GLN A 311 -12.22 -9.51 -7.95
C GLN A 311 -12.10 -10.90 -7.33
N ILE A 312 -12.91 -11.84 -7.82
CA ILE A 312 -12.84 -13.25 -7.43
C ILE A 312 -11.61 -13.87 -8.09
N VAL A 313 -10.61 -14.24 -7.30
CA VAL A 313 -9.37 -14.88 -7.79
C VAL A 313 -9.44 -16.40 -7.74
N LYS A 314 -10.25 -16.95 -6.82
CA LYS A 314 -10.43 -18.39 -6.66
C LYS A 314 -11.81 -18.72 -6.12
N SER A 315 -12.38 -19.84 -6.55
CA SER A 315 -13.59 -20.40 -5.96
C SER A 315 -13.43 -21.89 -5.70
N GLU A 316 -13.99 -22.34 -4.58
CA GLU A 316 -14.09 -23.75 -4.24
C GLU A 316 -15.43 -24.06 -3.57
N SER A 317 -15.78 -25.34 -3.52
CA SER A 317 -17.03 -25.79 -2.93
C SER A 317 -16.77 -26.85 -1.88
N ILE A 318 -17.29 -26.63 -0.68
CA ILE A 318 -17.02 -27.46 0.49
C ILE A 318 -18.32 -28.00 1.02
N ALA A 319 -18.41 -29.32 1.14
CA ALA A 319 -19.61 -29.97 1.68
C ALA A 319 -19.88 -29.50 3.11
N ASN A 320 -21.16 -29.28 3.44
CA ASN A 320 -21.56 -28.92 4.79
C ASN A 320 -21.16 -30.05 5.77
N PRO A 321 -20.30 -29.79 6.76
CA PRO A 321 -19.80 -30.81 7.70
C PRO A 321 -20.86 -31.27 8.72
N GLY A 322 -22.06 -30.71 8.66
CA GLY A 322 -23.21 -31.05 9.51
C GLY A 322 -23.58 -29.91 10.46
N HIS A 323 -24.82 -29.95 10.94
CA HIS A 323 -25.36 -28.93 11.83
C HIS A 323 -25.23 -29.35 13.30
N LYS A 324 -24.49 -28.56 14.08
CA LYS A 324 -24.59 -28.50 15.55
C LYS A 324 -24.61 -27.02 15.94
N PRO A 325 -25.31 -26.62 17.03
CA PRO A 325 -25.32 -25.23 17.47
C PRO A 325 -23.90 -24.68 17.63
N GLY A 326 -23.61 -23.56 16.97
CA GLY A 326 -22.29 -22.89 17.00
C GLY A 326 -21.16 -23.59 16.23
N PHE A 327 -21.37 -24.77 15.65
CA PHE A 327 -20.30 -25.49 14.94
C PHE A 327 -19.92 -24.84 13.61
N LEU A 328 -20.91 -24.50 12.78
CA LEU A 328 -20.66 -23.92 11.45
C LEU A 328 -19.95 -22.56 11.51
N PRO A 329 -20.31 -21.63 12.42
CA PRO A 329 -19.54 -20.39 12.58
C PRO A 329 -18.08 -20.60 12.99
N ASN A 330 -17.80 -21.57 13.88
CA ASN A 330 -16.43 -21.91 14.23
C ASN A 330 -15.68 -22.54 13.05
N PHE A 331 -16.32 -23.45 12.33
CA PHE A 331 -15.74 -24.09 11.14
C PHE A 331 -15.33 -23.07 10.07
N LEU A 332 -16.20 -22.12 9.72
CA LEU A 332 -15.89 -21.10 8.72
C LEU A 332 -14.83 -20.09 9.24
N ASN A 333 -14.83 -19.78 10.52
CA ASN A 333 -13.78 -18.97 11.13
C ASN A 333 -12.40 -19.63 11.05
N ASP A 334 -12.32 -20.93 11.33
CA ASP A 334 -11.06 -21.69 11.27
C ASP A 334 -10.52 -21.80 9.83
N MET A 335 -11.41 -21.65 8.84
CA MET A 335 -11.06 -21.52 7.42
C MET A 335 -10.60 -20.11 7.02
N GLY A 336 -10.65 -19.15 7.94
CA GLY A 336 -10.29 -17.75 7.67
C GLY A 336 -11.32 -17.00 6.85
N VAL A 337 -12.60 -17.38 6.92
CA VAL A 337 -13.69 -16.65 6.25
C VAL A 337 -13.90 -15.29 6.90
N ASN A 338 -13.95 -14.24 6.08
CA ASN A 338 -14.15 -12.86 6.50
C ASN A 338 -15.61 -12.43 6.41
N VAL A 339 -16.35 -12.97 5.42
CA VAL A 339 -17.73 -12.59 5.12
C VAL A 339 -18.55 -13.85 4.88
N VAL A 340 -19.76 -13.91 5.43
CA VAL A 340 -20.71 -15.00 5.19
C VAL A 340 -21.98 -14.45 4.55
N VAL A 341 -22.40 -15.07 3.45
CA VAL A 341 -23.59 -14.70 2.68
C VAL A 341 -24.60 -15.85 2.71
N SER A 342 -25.85 -15.53 3.06
CA SER A 342 -26.97 -16.48 3.08
C SER A 342 -28.29 -15.78 2.75
N GLY A 343 -29.31 -16.53 2.33
CA GLY A 343 -30.68 -16.01 2.22
C GLY A 343 -31.30 -15.81 3.60
N GLY A 344 -31.02 -16.71 4.53
CA GLY A 344 -31.46 -16.60 5.92
C GLY A 344 -30.48 -17.25 6.89
N MET A 345 -30.36 -16.66 8.07
CA MET A 345 -29.47 -17.12 9.14
C MET A 345 -30.15 -16.90 10.50
N GLY A 346 -30.04 -17.87 11.41
CA GLY A 346 -30.59 -17.72 12.76
C GLY A 346 -29.74 -16.78 13.61
N GLY A 347 -30.38 -15.99 14.49
CA GLY A 347 -29.72 -14.96 15.31
C GLY A 347 -28.50 -15.46 16.09
N GLY A 348 -28.59 -16.64 16.73
CA GLY A 348 -27.46 -17.20 17.47
C GLY A 348 -26.24 -17.55 16.61
N ALA A 349 -26.39 -17.77 15.30
CA ALA A 349 -25.24 -17.91 14.39
C ALA A 349 -24.66 -16.54 14.01
N ILE A 350 -25.53 -15.54 13.78
CA ILE A 350 -25.14 -14.15 13.48
C ILE A 350 -24.29 -13.59 14.62
N ASP A 351 -24.72 -13.79 15.88
CA ASP A 351 -24.01 -13.31 17.06
C ASP A 351 -22.59 -13.90 17.14
N ILE A 352 -22.44 -15.21 16.89
CA ILE A 352 -21.13 -15.89 16.92
C ILE A 352 -20.21 -15.39 15.80
N PHE A 353 -20.72 -15.10 14.61
CA PHE A 353 -19.92 -14.50 13.54
C PHE A 353 -19.47 -13.08 13.89
N ASN A 354 -20.37 -12.26 14.41
CA ASN A 354 -20.08 -10.90 14.83
C ASN A 354 -19.02 -10.87 15.96
N GLU A 355 -19.11 -11.76 16.96
CA GLU A 355 -18.09 -11.90 18.02
C GLU A 355 -16.71 -12.26 17.47
N LYS A 356 -16.65 -12.96 16.33
CA LYS A 356 -15.42 -13.35 15.65
C LYS A 356 -14.94 -12.33 14.62
N GLY A 357 -15.67 -11.22 14.44
CA GLY A 357 -15.34 -10.19 13.46
C GLY A 357 -15.60 -10.62 12.01
N ILE A 358 -16.48 -11.62 11.80
CA ILE A 358 -16.90 -12.07 10.48
C ILE A 358 -18.18 -11.33 10.10
N GLU A 359 -18.17 -10.65 8.95
CA GLU A 359 -19.32 -9.89 8.46
C GLU A 359 -20.42 -10.84 7.97
N VAL A 360 -21.68 -10.54 8.32
CA VAL A 360 -22.83 -11.38 7.95
C VAL A 360 -23.79 -10.65 7.02
N ILE A 361 -24.02 -11.23 5.85
CA ILE A 361 -25.01 -10.78 4.87
C ILE A 361 -26.16 -11.78 4.82
N VAL A 362 -27.37 -11.34 5.19
CA VAL A 362 -28.60 -12.13 5.02
C VAL A 362 -29.52 -11.50 3.96
N GLY A 363 -30.48 -12.27 3.45
CA GLY A 363 -31.42 -11.82 2.42
C GLY A 363 -30.85 -11.88 1.00
N ALA A 364 -29.66 -12.46 0.81
CA ALA A 364 -29.12 -12.71 -0.51
C ALA A 364 -29.88 -13.84 -1.21
N SER A 365 -30.02 -13.75 -2.52
CA SER A 365 -30.69 -14.78 -3.33
C SER A 365 -30.06 -14.86 -4.72
N GLY A 366 -30.37 -15.91 -5.47
CA GLY A 366 -29.82 -16.12 -6.80
C GLY A 366 -28.51 -16.92 -6.80
N ASN A 367 -27.68 -16.74 -7.82
CA ASN A 367 -26.42 -17.46 -7.96
C ASN A 367 -25.38 -16.99 -6.94
N ALA A 368 -24.62 -17.92 -6.37
CA ALA A 368 -23.63 -17.66 -5.34
C ALA A 368 -22.52 -16.70 -5.79
N LYS A 369 -22.04 -16.84 -7.03
CA LYS A 369 -21.02 -15.94 -7.60
C LYS A 369 -21.57 -14.53 -7.78
N ALA A 370 -22.78 -14.41 -8.31
CA ALA A 370 -23.44 -13.12 -8.48
C ALA A 370 -23.70 -12.41 -7.14
N ALA A 371 -24.01 -13.16 -6.08
CA ALA A 371 -24.15 -12.62 -4.73
C ALA A 371 -22.82 -12.05 -4.20
N VAL A 372 -21.69 -12.71 -4.47
CA VAL A 372 -20.36 -12.22 -4.11
C VAL A 372 -20.02 -10.96 -4.91
N GLU A 373 -20.23 -10.95 -6.22
CA GLU A 373 -20.04 -9.76 -7.06
C GLU A 373 -20.90 -8.58 -6.58
N ALA A 374 -22.14 -8.84 -6.16
CA ALA A 374 -23.02 -7.82 -5.59
C ALA A 374 -22.54 -7.31 -4.22
N TYR A 375 -21.94 -8.16 -3.39
CA TYR A 375 -21.32 -7.74 -2.13
C TYR A 375 -20.10 -6.84 -2.39
N LEU A 376 -19.19 -7.25 -3.27
CA LEU A 376 -17.99 -6.48 -3.63
C LEU A 376 -18.35 -5.12 -4.24
N ALA A 377 -19.45 -5.05 -4.99
CA ALA A 377 -20.00 -3.79 -5.52
C ALA A 377 -20.75 -2.93 -4.47
N GLY A 378 -20.82 -3.35 -3.20
CA GLY A 378 -21.51 -2.64 -2.12
C GLY A 378 -23.06 -2.68 -2.19
N ALA A 379 -23.63 -3.55 -3.04
CA ALA A 379 -25.08 -3.66 -3.21
C ALA A 379 -25.76 -4.49 -2.11
N LEU A 380 -25.00 -5.39 -1.46
CA LEU A 380 -25.48 -6.15 -0.30
C LEU A 380 -25.03 -5.48 1.00
N LYS A 381 -25.96 -5.33 1.95
CA LYS A 381 -25.69 -4.65 3.23
C LYS A 381 -25.51 -5.64 4.36
N SER A 382 -24.59 -5.31 5.27
CA SER A 382 -24.38 -6.05 6.51
C SER A 382 -25.63 -6.10 7.37
N THR A 383 -25.87 -7.28 7.95
CA THR A 383 -27.00 -7.53 8.84
C THR A 383 -26.62 -7.11 10.26
N GLY A 384 -26.38 -5.82 10.45
CA GLY A 384 -26.23 -5.16 11.76
C GLY A 384 -25.20 -5.78 12.70
N SER A 385 -24.01 -5.18 12.76
CA SER A 385 -23.18 -5.24 13.96
C SER A 385 -23.92 -4.56 15.11
N ILE A 386 -24.10 -5.24 16.24
CA ILE A 386 -24.44 -4.59 17.51
C ILE A 386 -23.21 -3.77 17.92
N CYS A 387 -23.10 -2.55 17.38
CA CYS A 387 -22.28 -1.51 17.96
C CYS A 387 -23.07 -0.93 19.14
N HIS A 388 -22.57 -1.10 20.36
CA HIS A 388 -23.06 -0.37 21.53
C HIS A 388 -22.92 1.13 21.30
N GLU A 389 -23.98 1.79 20.84
CA GLU A 389 -24.19 3.21 21.09
C GLU A 389 -24.52 3.37 22.57
N HIS A 390 -23.52 3.73 23.37
CA HIS A 390 -23.78 4.38 24.66
C HIS A 390 -24.29 5.80 24.39
N GLN A 391 -25.60 5.93 24.16
CA GLN A 391 -26.30 7.18 24.38
C GLN A 391 -26.51 7.33 25.89
N HIS A 392 -25.71 8.19 26.52
CA HIS A 392 -26.04 8.74 27.83
C HIS A 392 -27.24 9.68 27.66
N HIS A 393 -28.44 9.16 27.93
CA HIS A 393 -29.59 9.96 28.27
C HIS A 393 -29.49 10.32 29.76
N ASP A 394 -28.91 11.49 30.06
CA ASP A 394 -29.13 12.17 31.33
C ASP A 394 -30.47 12.90 31.26
N GLU A 395 -31.54 12.25 31.71
CA GLU A 395 -32.72 12.94 32.22
C GLU A 395 -32.64 12.99 33.75
N CYS A 396 -32.45 14.19 34.30
CA CYS A 396 -32.86 14.53 35.65
C CYS A 396 -33.52 15.90 35.60
N GLY A 397 -34.83 15.90 35.40
CA GLY A 397 -35.69 17.00 35.81
C GLY A 397 -36.21 16.72 37.22
N ASN A 398 -35.87 17.59 38.15
CA ASN A 398 -36.73 18.08 39.23
C ASN A 398 -36.15 19.40 39.77
#